data_AF-A0A0K1E828-F1
#
_entry.id   AF-A0A0K1E828-F1
#
_cell.length_a   1.000
_cell.length_b   1.000
_cell.length_c   1.000
_cell.angle_alpha   90.00
_cell.angle_beta   90.00
_cell.angle_gamma   90.00
#
_symmetry.space_group_name_H-M   'P 1'
#
loop_
_entity.id
_entity.type
_entity.pdbx_description
1 polymer ?
#
loop_
_entity_poly.entity_id
_entity_poly.type
_entity_poly.pdbx_seq_one_letter_code
_entity_poly.pdbx_strand_id
1 'polypeptide(L)'
;MRGIEFHETMTGSYHLVTSPHAERPMSFTVRARTHGGLRGLLGRPEAEIEGEIDAEGLAEHRYLKGRLALDVLRTGKLVYDFQFEDDAGRPCRFAGEKTVRLDDLVETMTVLPGKLVLQGDGGEEIGQALLRFDLRGDLIRFLRSFRVVR
;
A
#
# COMPACT_ATOMS: atom_id res chain seq x y z
N MET A 1 7.52 4.77 -23.96
CA MET A 1 8.25 3.68 -23.28
C MET A 1 7.24 2.92 -22.45
N ARG A 2 7.18 1.58 -22.53
CA ARG A 2 6.09 0.77 -21.95
C ARG A 2 6.13 0.78 -20.41
N GLY A 3 5.29 1.56 -19.74
CA GLY A 3 5.07 1.55 -18.29
C GLY A 3 4.00 0.53 -17.89
N ILE A 4 4.04 0.09 -16.64
CA ILE A 4 2.97 -0.72 -16.03
C ILE A 4 2.13 0.21 -15.15
N GLU A 5 0.83 0.12 -15.33
CA GLU A 5 -0.15 0.71 -14.45
C GLU A 5 -1.07 -0.38 -13.92
N PHE A 6 -1.33 -0.38 -12.61
CA PHE A 6 -2.32 -1.28 -12.01
C PHE A 6 -3.06 -0.58 -10.87
N HIS A 7 -4.26 -1.06 -10.58
CA HIS A 7 -5.07 -0.59 -9.45
C HIS A 7 -5.11 -1.67 -8.38
N GLU A 8 -4.84 -1.30 -7.14
CA GLU A 8 -4.87 -2.19 -5.98
C GLU A 8 -5.81 -1.63 -4.92
N THR A 9 -6.70 -2.46 -4.39
CA THR A 9 -7.51 -2.16 -3.22
C THR A 9 -7.15 -3.13 -2.11
N MET A 10 -6.82 -2.58 -0.94
CA MET A 10 -6.48 -3.32 0.27
C MET A 10 -7.52 -3.01 1.33
N THR A 11 -8.00 -4.03 2.02
CA THR A 11 -9.03 -3.91 3.07
C THR A 11 -8.64 -4.72 4.29
N GLY A 12 -8.87 -4.22 5.48
CA GLY A 12 -8.60 -4.94 6.71
C GLY A 12 -8.96 -4.10 7.91
N SER A 13 -8.13 -4.17 8.93
CA SER A 13 -8.33 -3.41 10.16
C SER A 13 -7.04 -2.74 10.62
N TYR A 14 -7.19 -1.76 11.49
CA TYR A 14 -6.10 -1.13 12.20
C TYR A 14 -6.50 -0.91 13.66
N HIS A 15 -5.51 -0.72 14.52
CA HIS A 15 -5.71 -0.29 15.89
C HIS A 15 -4.70 0.81 16.23
N LEU A 16 -5.12 1.70 17.11
CA LEU A 16 -4.23 2.77 17.60
C LEU A 16 -3.40 2.24 18.77
N VAL A 17 -2.19 2.78 18.93
CA VAL A 17 -1.31 2.47 20.07
C VAL A 17 -2.00 2.82 21.40
N THR A 18 -2.82 3.87 21.42
CA THR A 18 -3.62 4.28 22.58
C THR A 18 -4.81 3.35 22.87
N SER A 19 -5.18 2.47 21.94
CA SER A 19 -6.34 1.58 22.06
C SER A 19 -6.12 0.27 21.29
N PRO A 20 -5.19 -0.60 21.75
CA PRO A 20 -4.76 -1.78 21.01
C PRO A 20 -5.84 -2.86 20.86
N HIS A 21 -6.88 -2.83 21.71
CA HIS A 21 -8.02 -3.76 21.64
C HIS A 21 -9.18 -3.25 20.78
N ALA A 22 -9.13 -1.99 20.34
CA ALA A 22 -10.16 -1.39 19.50
C ALA A 22 -9.73 -1.49 18.04
N GLU A 23 -10.05 -2.61 17.40
CA GLU A 23 -9.88 -2.75 15.96
C GLU A 23 -10.94 -1.93 15.22
N ARG A 24 -10.49 -1.18 14.23
CA ARG A 24 -11.31 -0.36 13.35
C ARG A 24 -11.06 -0.75 11.90
N PRO A 25 -12.08 -0.68 11.03
CA PRO A 25 -11.88 -0.98 9.62
C PRO A 25 -10.94 0.04 8.98
N MET A 26 -10.12 -0.46 8.06
CA MET A 26 -9.25 0.34 7.21
C MET A 26 -9.23 -0.23 5.81
N SER A 27 -9.28 0.64 4.82
CA SER A 27 -9.06 0.30 3.44
C SER A 27 -8.27 1.39 2.73
N PHE A 28 -7.60 1.02 1.65
CA PHE A 28 -7.08 1.99 0.70
C PHE A 28 -7.21 1.46 -0.72
N THR A 29 -7.41 2.37 -1.66
CA THR A 29 -7.37 2.08 -3.08
C THR A 29 -6.31 2.95 -3.73
N VAL A 30 -5.35 2.32 -4.41
CA VAL A 30 -4.23 3.00 -5.04
C VAL A 30 -4.08 2.63 -6.50
N ARG A 31 -3.68 3.61 -7.29
CA ARG A 31 -3.19 3.45 -8.65
C ARG A 31 -1.67 3.51 -8.62
N ALA A 32 -1.02 2.42 -8.99
CA ALA A 32 0.43 2.33 -9.11
C ALA A 32 0.88 2.57 -10.55
N ARG A 33 1.88 3.42 -10.75
CA ARG A 33 2.48 3.74 -12.06
C ARG A 33 3.99 3.58 -12.00
N THR A 34 4.56 2.70 -12.82
CA THR A 34 6.02 2.52 -12.91
C THR A 34 6.63 3.46 -13.95
N HIS A 35 7.70 4.18 -13.57
CA HIS A 35 8.50 4.96 -14.51
C HIS A 35 9.70 4.13 -15.01
N GLY A 36 9.82 3.92 -16.33
CA GLY A 36 11.02 3.27 -16.93
C GLY A 36 10.84 1.89 -17.55
N GLY A 37 9.63 1.33 -17.54
CA GLY A 37 9.31 0.04 -18.16
C GLY A 37 10.15 -1.14 -17.67
N LEU A 38 10.20 -2.23 -18.47
CA LEU A 38 10.88 -3.48 -18.08
C LEU A 38 12.35 -3.30 -17.67
N ARG A 39 13.06 -2.27 -18.16
CA ARG A 39 14.46 -1.97 -17.77
C ARG A 39 14.59 -1.34 -16.37
N GLY A 40 13.60 -0.57 -15.93
CA GLY A 40 13.54 -0.03 -14.56
C GLY A 40 13.38 -1.13 -13.50
N LEU A 41 12.68 -2.21 -13.87
CA LEU A 41 12.50 -3.40 -13.03
C LEU A 41 13.81 -4.20 -12.77
N LEU A 42 14.90 -3.98 -13.51
CA LEU A 42 16.19 -4.65 -13.27
C LEU A 42 17.08 -3.92 -12.24
N GLY A 43 16.85 -2.62 -12.02
CA GLY A 43 17.65 -1.77 -11.14
C GLY A 43 17.05 -1.67 -9.73
N ARG A 44 16.01 -0.84 -9.61
CA ARG A 44 15.19 -0.61 -8.42
C ARG A 44 13.75 -0.37 -8.90
N PRO A 45 12.88 -1.37 -8.79
CA PRO A 45 11.54 -1.24 -9.34
C PRO A 45 10.71 -0.36 -8.41
N GLU A 46 10.60 0.94 -8.69
CA GLU A 46 9.74 1.85 -7.94
C GLU A 46 8.51 2.23 -8.78
N ALA A 47 7.34 2.18 -8.15
CA ALA A 47 6.10 2.70 -8.70
C ALA A 47 5.63 3.88 -7.84
N GLU A 48 5.15 4.94 -8.48
CA GLU A 48 4.41 5.99 -7.78
C GLU A 48 2.99 5.48 -7.52
N ILE A 49 2.49 5.69 -6.31
CA ILE A 49 1.12 5.35 -5.94
C ILE A 49 0.35 6.61 -5.57
N GLU A 50 -0.89 6.68 -6.02
CA GLU A 50 -1.83 7.76 -5.71
C GLU A 50 -3.22 7.16 -5.55
N GLY A 51 -4.04 7.72 -4.68
CA GLY A 51 -5.39 7.20 -4.50
C GLY A 51 -6.05 7.72 -3.23
N GLU A 52 -6.78 6.84 -2.57
CA GLU A 52 -7.63 7.18 -1.43
C GLU A 52 -7.46 6.17 -0.29
N ILE A 53 -7.47 6.66 0.94
CA ILE A 53 -7.46 5.90 2.17
C ILE A 53 -8.76 6.19 2.94
N ASP A 54 -9.31 5.14 3.53
CA ASP A 54 -10.43 5.19 4.44
C ASP A 54 -10.07 4.40 5.70
N ALA A 55 -9.81 5.10 6.80
CA ALA A 55 -9.48 4.57 8.10
C ALA A 55 -10.42 5.17 9.15
N GLU A 56 -11.36 4.37 9.66
CA GLU A 56 -12.50 4.85 10.45
C GLU A 56 -12.09 5.63 11.71
N GLY A 57 -12.42 6.92 11.75
CA GLY A 57 -12.06 7.81 12.86
C GLY A 57 -10.56 8.14 12.97
N LEU A 58 -9.81 7.97 11.87
CA LEU A 58 -8.47 8.55 11.69
C LEU A 58 -8.42 9.39 10.40
N ALA A 59 -8.79 8.80 9.27
CA ALA A 59 -8.69 9.42 7.95
C ALA A 59 -9.78 8.87 7.03
N GLU A 60 -10.94 9.53 7.00
CA GLU A 60 -12.09 9.09 6.20
C GLU A 60 -12.03 9.70 4.79
N HIS A 61 -11.95 8.85 3.77
CA HIS A 61 -11.93 9.23 2.34
C HIS A 61 -10.86 10.28 2.00
N ARG A 62 -9.63 10.09 2.50
CA ARG A 62 -8.53 11.03 2.34
C ARG A 62 -7.67 10.67 1.13
N TYR A 63 -7.19 11.71 0.44
CA TYR A 63 -6.22 11.51 -0.63
C TYR A 63 -4.90 11.01 -0.07
N LEU A 64 -4.32 9.99 -0.72
CA LEU A 64 -3.00 9.48 -0.40
C LEU A 64 -2.08 9.55 -1.63
N LYS A 65 -0.79 9.75 -1.37
CA LYS A 65 0.26 9.68 -2.39
C LYS A 65 1.53 9.08 -1.81
N GLY A 66 2.28 8.35 -2.62
CA GLY A 66 3.45 7.64 -2.13
C GLY A 66 4.20 6.89 -3.19
N ARG A 67 4.96 5.89 -2.74
CA ARG A 67 5.73 4.99 -3.57
C ARG A 67 5.54 3.55 -3.11
N LEU A 68 5.66 2.67 -4.07
CA LEU A 68 5.72 1.23 -3.90
C LEU A 68 7.05 0.74 -4.46
N ALA A 69 7.92 0.22 -3.60
CA ALA A 69 9.13 -0.46 -4.04
C ALA A 69 8.83 -1.94 -4.25
N LEU A 70 9.06 -2.43 -5.47
CA LEU A 70 8.82 -3.80 -5.89
C LEU A 70 10.13 -4.59 -6.03
N ASP A 71 10.88 -4.77 -4.94
CA ASP A 71 12.12 -5.57 -4.92
C ASP A 71 11.87 -7.10 -4.89
N VAL A 72 10.81 -7.58 -5.56
CA VAL A 72 10.40 -8.99 -5.54
C VAL A 72 11.48 -9.92 -6.13
N LEU A 73 12.20 -9.47 -7.16
CA LEU A 73 13.23 -10.28 -7.82
C LEU A 73 14.53 -10.44 -7.01
N ARG A 74 14.86 -9.47 -6.16
CA ARG A 74 16.13 -9.45 -5.40
C ARG A 74 15.95 -9.86 -3.95
N THR A 75 14.93 -9.33 -3.29
CA THR A 75 14.69 -9.52 -1.86
C THR A 75 13.37 -10.23 -1.58
N GLY A 76 12.51 -10.39 -2.59
CA GLY A 76 11.15 -10.88 -2.39
C GLY A 76 10.31 -9.88 -1.59
N LYS A 77 10.66 -8.60 -1.53
CA LYS A 77 9.93 -7.61 -0.71
C LYS A 77 9.12 -6.64 -1.55
N LEU A 78 7.95 -6.30 -1.03
CA LEU A 78 7.10 -5.22 -1.50
C LEU A 78 6.96 -4.20 -0.36
N VAL A 79 7.46 -2.98 -0.56
CA VAL A 79 7.45 -1.94 0.47
C VAL A 79 6.51 -0.81 0.03
N TYR A 80 5.46 -0.61 0.81
CA TYR A 80 4.48 0.47 0.65
C TYR A 80 4.86 1.63 1.54
N ASP A 81 4.94 2.80 0.93
CA ASP A 81 5.27 4.04 1.64
C ASP A 81 4.44 5.18 1.08
N PHE A 82 3.39 5.56 1.79
CA PHE A 82 2.54 6.66 1.36
C PHE A 82 2.19 7.60 2.50
N GLN A 83 1.88 8.83 2.11
CA GLN A 83 1.49 9.90 2.99
C GLN A 83 0.04 10.28 2.69
N PHE A 84 -0.68 10.65 3.74
CA PHE A 84 -2.06 11.10 3.71
C PHE A 84 -2.26 12.08 4.88
N GLU A 85 -3.39 12.77 4.91
CA GLU A 85 -3.76 13.63 6.04
C GLU A 85 -4.83 12.93 6.86
N ASP A 86 -4.76 13.07 8.19
CA ASP A 86 -5.85 12.65 9.06
C ASP A 86 -7.03 13.63 9.00
N ASP A 87 -8.13 13.30 9.65
CA ASP A 87 -9.34 14.15 9.66
C ASP A 87 -9.15 15.50 10.36
N ALA A 88 -8.06 15.65 11.14
CA ALA A 88 -7.66 16.91 11.75
C ALA A 88 -6.67 17.71 10.87
N GLY A 89 -6.34 17.23 9.67
CA GLY A 89 -5.40 17.86 8.75
C GLY A 89 -3.93 17.65 9.13
N ARG A 90 -3.62 16.68 9.99
CA ARG A 90 -2.25 16.37 10.39
C ARG A 90 -1.63 15.39 9.38
N PRO A 91 -0.39 15.62 8.95
CA PRO A 91 0.27 14.74 8.00
C PRO A 91 0.59 13.39 8.65
N CYS A 92 0.19 12.32 7.99
CA CYS A 92 0.39 10.93 8.39
C CYS A 92 1.15 10.17 7.30
N ARG A 93 1.83 9.10 7.70
CA ARG A 93 2.52 8.16 6.81
C ARG A 93 2.13 6.75 7.16
N PHE A 94 1.84 5.97 6.14
CA PHE A 94 1.74 4.53 6.23
C PHE A 94 3.04 3.91 5.73
N ALA A 95 3.63 3.03 6.54
CA ALA A 95 4.79 2.23 6.18
C ALA A 95 4.45 0.75 6.31
N GLY A 96 4.28 0.07 5.19
CA GLY A 96 3.99 -1.36 5.14
C GLY A 96 5.04 -2.13 4.37
N GLU A 97 5.36 -3.33 4.82
CA GLU A 97 6.19 -4.25 4.04
C GLU A 97 5.56 -5.64 4.02
N LYS A 98 5.61 -6.31 2.86
CA LYS A 98 5.26 -7.72 2.74
C LYS A 98 6.31 -8.47 1.96
N THR A 99 6.50 -9.74 2.32
CA THR A 99 7.38 -10.65 1.57
C THR A 99 6.54 -11.41 0.57
N VAL A 100 6.81 -11.20 -0.71
CA VAL A 100 6.17 -11.85 -1.85
C VAL A 100 7.08 -12.96 -2.37
N ARG A 101 6.52 -14.16 -2.50
CA ARG A 101 7.19 -15.32 -3.08
C ARG A 101 6.56 -15.61 -4.44
N LEU A 102 7.35 -15.70 -5.51
CA LEU A 102 6.82 -15.92 -6.86
C LEU A 102 6.18 -17.32 -7.01
N ASP A 103 6.71 -18.30 -6.29
CA ASP A 103 6.20 -19.67 -6.17
C ASP A 103 4.85 -19.76 -5.46
N ASP A 104 4.55 -18.78 -4.61
CA ASP A 104 3.31 -18.71 -3.84
C ASP A 104 2.76 -17.29 -3.82
N LEU A 105 2.62 -16.75 -5.03
CA LEU A 105 2.16 -15.37 -5.22
C LEU A 105 0.73 -15.21 -4.69
N VAL A 106 -0.06 -16.27 -4.70
CA VAL A 106 -1.43 -16.25 -4.20
C VAL A 106 -1.41 -16.13 -2.69
N GLU A 107 -0.73 -17.00 -1.93
CA GLU A 107 -0.81 -16.90 -0.47
C GLU A 107 -0.08 -15.66 0.07
N THR A 108 1.07 -15.31 -0.52
CA THR A 108 1.93 -14.20 -0.05
C THR A 108 1.44 -12.80 -0.43
N MET A 109 0.55 -12.67 -1.41
CA MET A 109 -0.07 -11.38 -1.76
C MET A 109 -1.17 -10.95 -0.78
N THR A 110 -1.68 -11.86 0.06
CA THR A 110 -2.91 -11.65 0.84
C THR A 110 -2.80 -10.70 2.01
N VAL A 111 -1.63 -10.52 2.63
CA VAL A 111 -1.51 -9.77 3.89
C VAL A 111 -0.45 -8.68 3.76
N LEU A 112 -0.80 -7.48 4.23
CA LEU A 112 0.07 -6.33 4.33
C LEU A 112 0.02 -5.79 5.76
N PRO A 113 0.98 -6.18 6.61
CA PRO A 113 1.19 -5.48 7.86
C PRO A 113 1.75 -4.08 7.57
N GLY A 114 1.27 -3.09 8.30
CA GLY A 114 1.74 -1.72 8.17
C GLY A 114 1.67 -0.95 9.46
N LYS A 115 2.41 0.14 9.51
CA LYS A 115 2.48 1.08 10.62
C LYS A 115 1.95 2.44 10.19
N LEU A 116 1.18 3.05 11.06
CA LEU A 116 0.68 4.41 10.91
C LEU A 116 1.56 5.32 11.75
N VAL A 117 2.15 6.33 11.13
CA VAL A 117 3.08 7.27 11.75
C VAL A 117 2.58 8.69 11.55
N LEU A 118 2.44 9.44 12.63
CA LEU A 118 2.15 10.87 12.57
C LEU A 118 3.43 11.63 12.23
N GLN A 119 3.42 12.41 11.16
CA GLN A 119 4.56 13.21 10.71
C GLN A 119 4.64 14.53 11.49
N GLY A 120 5.04 14.45 12.76
CA GLY A 120 5.43 15.59 13.59
C GLY A 120 6.93 15.66 13.83
N ASP A 121 7.35 16.44 14.83
CA ASP A 121 8.75 16.51 15.30
C ASP A 121 9.21 15.15 15.85
N GLY A 122 9.72 14.29 14.97
CA GLY A 122 10.34 13.01 15.30
C GLY A 122 9.66 11.77 14.72
N GLY A 123 8.44 11.88 14.18
CA GLY A 123 7.68 10.75 13.63
C GLY A 123 7.20 9.78 14.72
N GLU A 124 5.93 9.88 15.12
CA GLU A 124 5.36 9.06 16.20
C GLU A 124 4.51 7.92 15.62
N GLU A 125 4.78 6.67 16.02
CA GLU A 125 3.91 5.54 15.67
C GLU A 125 2.58 5.68 16.42
N ILE A 126 1.49 5.91 15.69
CA ILE A 126 0.15 6.11 16.25
C ILE A 126 -0.71 4.85 16.16
N GLY A 127 -0.35 3.88 15.32
CA GLY A 127 -1.11 2.65 15.16
C GLY A 127 -0.47 1.62 14.26
N GLN A 128 -1.05 0.43 14.26
CA GLN A 128 -0.68 -0.67 13.39
C GLN A 128 -1.89 -1.13 12.60
N ALA A 129 -1.65 -1.51 11.35
CA ALA A 129 -2.65 -1.94 10.41
C ALA A 129 -2.31 -3.33 9.89
N LEU A 130 -3.35 -4.15 9.72
CA LEU A 130 -3.26 -5.44 9.08
C LEU A 130 -4.27 -5.48 7.95
N LEU A 131 -3.77 -5.19 6.76
CA LEU A 131 -4.60 -5.13 5.56
C LEU A 131 -4.49 -6.43 4.78
N ARG A 132 -5.56 -6.76 4.07
CA ARG A 132 -5.60 -7.94 3.21
C ARG A 132 -6.05 -7.59 1.81
N PHE A 133 -5.44 -8.26 0.84
CA PHE A 133 -5.87 -8.20 -0.55
C PHE A 133 -6.91 -9.30 -0.78
N ASP A 134 -8.10 -8.97 -1.25
CA ASP A 134 -9.10 -9.98 -1.62
C ASP A 134 -8.75 -10.62 -2.98
N LEU A 135 -8.04 -11.74 -2.91
CA LEU A 135 -7.63 -12.49 -4.10
C LEU A 135 -8.78 -13.20 -4.80
N ARG A 136 -9.86 -13.56 -4.10
CA ARG A 136 -10.92 -14.40 -4.69
C ARG A 136 -11.83 -13.60 -5.61
N GLY A 137 -12.03 -12.31 -5.31
CA GLY A 137 -12.83 -11.40 -6.14
C GLY A 137 -12.01 -10.53 -7.09
N ASP A 138 -10.90 -9.96 -6.62
CA ASP A 138 -10.22 -8.87 -7.33
C ASP A 138 -8.89 -9.25 -7.99
N LEU A 139 -8.34 -10.45 -7.79
CA LEU A 139 -7.06 -10.84 -8.44
C LEU A 139 -7.15 -10.83 -9.98
N ILE A 140 -8.25 -11.32 -10.56
CA ILE A 140 -8.45 -11.29 -12.02
C ILE A 140 -8.61 -9.85 -12.51
N ARG A 141 -9.28 -8.99 -11.72
CA ARG A 141 -9.49 -7.58 -12.05
C ARG A 141 -8.19 -6.79 -11.93
N PHE A 142 -7.39 -7.07 -10.90
CA PHE A 142 -6.04 -6.59 -10.67
C PHE A 142 -5.13 -6.97 -11.84
N LEU A 143 -5.02 -8.25 -12.20
CA LEU A 143 -4.23 -8.71 -13.35
C LEU A 143 -4.71 -8.12 -14.67
N ARG A 144 -6.03 -7.94 -14.87
CA ARG A 144 -6.58 -7.25 -16.04
C ARG A 144 -6.35 -5.74 -16.03
N SER A 145 -6.13 -5.14 -14.86
CA SER A 145 -5.82 -3.71 -14.74
C SER A 145 -4.40 -3.38 -15.18
N PHE A 146 -3.51 -4.39 -15.27
CA PHE A 146 -2.17 -4.23 -15.86
C PHE A 146 -2.29 -3.77 -17.31
N ARG A 147 -2.29 -2.46 -17.48
CA ARG A 147 -2.25 -1.83 -18.79
C ARG A 147 -0.82 -1.43 -19.06
N VAL A 148 -0.33 -1.93 -20.20
CA VAL A 148 0.93 -1.45 -20.75
C VAL A 148 0.67 -0.05 -21.31
N VAL A 149 1.06 0.97 -20.56
CA VAL A 149 0.91 2.36 -20.98
C VAL A 149 2.11 2.71 -21.88
N ARG A 150 1.86 3.31 -23.05
CA ARG A 150 2.89 3.56 -24.07
C ARG A 150 3.71 4.81 -23.80
#